data_AF-A0A9D1N0R0-F1
#
_entry.id   AF-A0A9D1N0R0-F1
#
_cell.length_a   1.000
_cell.length_b   1.000
_cell.length_c   1.000
_cell.angle_alpha   90.00
_cell.angle_beta   90.00
_cell.angle_gamma   90.00
#
_symmetry.space_group_name_H-M   'P 1'
#
loop_
_entity.id
_entity.type
_entity.pdbx_description
1 polymer ?
#
loop_
_entity_poly.entity_id
_entity_poly.type
_entity_poly.pdbx_seq_one_letter_code
_entity_poly.pdbx_strand_id
1 'polypeptide(L)'
;MKTDSMNHNNIAFGVSQKDIPAVKKACESIAKRITEDACRIESVNLQDIKEKVYLSACPAYSKGKDKAPVLKVDMTDKRGINAYTYIPTSSVKQCKEYLNSQKAVREISDIVDDLKKRLDKAAYRESYTD
;
A
#
# COMPACT_ATOMS: atom_id res chain seq x y z
N MET A 1 -7.06 -43.02 -7.62
CA MET A 1 -5.97 -42.02 -7.57
C MET A 1 -6.60 -40.64 -7.44
N LYS A 2 -6.30 -39.91 -6.37
CA LYS A 2 -6.81 -38.56 -6.15
C LYS A 2 -6.06 -37.60 -7.08
N THR A 3 -6.82 -36.77 -7.78
CA THR A 3 -6.33 -35.72 -8.67
C THR A 3 -5.58 -34.65 -7.89
N ASP A 4 -4.31 -34.45 -8.23
CA ASP A 4 -3.50 -33.34 -7.76
C ASP A 4 -4.13 -32.02 -8.19
N SER A 5 -4.81 -31.39 -7.24
CA SER A 5 -5.40 -30.06 -7.43
C SER A 5 -4.31 -29.01 -7.15
N MET A 6 -3.28 -28.95 -7.99
CA MET A 6 -2.32 -27.84 -7.98
C MET A 6 -2.96 -26.61 -8.63
N ASN A 7 -3.82 -25.92 -7.89
CA ASN A 7 -4.23 -24.57 -8.23
C ASN A 7 -3.28 -23.56 -7.56
N HIS A 8 -2.02 -23.56 -8.00
CA HIS A 8 -1.11 -22.45 -7.72
C HIS A 8 -1.52 -21.31 -8.65
N ASN A 9 -2.53 -20.54 -8.23
CA ASN A 9 -2.72 -19.17 -8.70
C ASN A 9 -1.42 -18.42 -8.38
N ASN A 10 -0.46 -18.46 -9.30
CA ASN A 10 0.77 -17.67 -9.29
C ASN A 10 0.37 -16.20 -9.50
N ILE A 11 -0.20 -15.63 -8.45
CA ILE A 11 -0.37 -14.19 -8.33
C ILE A 11 1.04 -13.66 -8.08
N ALA A 12 1.65 -13.09 -9.12
CA ALA A 12 2.88 -12.32 -8.96
C ALA A 12 2.55 -11.12 -8.06
N PHE A 13 3.24 -11.04 -6.91
CA PHE A 13 3.21 -9.87 -6.05
C PHE A 13 4.40 -8.99 -6.43
N GLY A 14 4.17 -7.69 -6.61
CA GLY A 14 5.25 -6.72 -6.89
C GLY A 14 6.30 -6.62 -5.77
N VAL A 15 5.93 -6.93 -4.52
CA VAL A 15 6.87 -7.12 -3.40
C VAL A 15 7.22 -8.61 -3.24
N SER A 16 8.38 -8.89 -2.67
CA SER A 16 8.83 -10.27 -2.45
C SER A 16 7.82 -11.07 -1.61
N GLN A 17 7.70 -12.38 -1.83
CA GLN A 17 6.73 -13.21 -1.07
C GLN A 17 6.94 -13.14 0.46
N LYS A 18 8.18 -12.90 0.92
CA LYS A 18 8.51 -12.74 2.34
C LYS A 18 8.00 -11.43 2.95
N ASP A 19 7.66 -10.44 2.12
CA ASP A 19 7.15 -9.14 2.55
C ASP A 19 5.61 -9.10 2.68
N ILE A 20 4.91 -10.08 2.06
CA ILE A 20 3.45 -10.22 2.12
C ILE A 20 2.89 -10.22 3.57
N PRO A 21 3.49 -10.94 4.54
CA PRO A 21 3.00 -10.92 5.93
C PRO A 21 3.05 -9.53 6.57
N ALA A 22 4.04 -8.70 6.22
CA ALA A 22 4.16 -7.34 6.76
C ALA A 22 3.06 -6.42 6.21
N VAL A 23 2.80 -6.49 4.90
CA VAL A 23 1.69 -5.77 4.25
C VAL A 23 0.36 -6.18 4.87
N LYS A 24 0.11 -7.49 5.00
CA LYS A 24 -1.12 -8.02 5.60
C LYS A 24 -1.33 -7.50 7.03
N LYS A 25 -0.29 -7.54 7.86
CA LYS A 25 -0.35 -7.06 9.25
C LYS A 25 -0.69 -5.56 9.32
N ALA A 26 -0.14 -4.76 8.43
CA ALA A 26 -0.44 -3.33 8.38
C ALA A 26 -1.89 -3.08 7.95
N CYS A 27 -2.39 -3.78 6.93
CA CYS A 27 -3.80 -3.72 6.52
C CYS A 27 -4.74 -4.06 7.68
N GLU A 28 -4.47 -5.16 8.39
CA GLU A 28 -5.27 -5.58 9.55
C GLU A 28 -5.24 -4.54 10.69
N SER A 29 -4.09 -3.90 10.94
CA SER A 29 -3.96 -2.87 11.98
C SER A 29 -4.79 -1.64 11.65
N ILE A 30 -4.73 -1.16 10.40
CA ILE A 30 -5.54 -0.03 9.93
C ILE A 30 -7.03 -0.39 9.99
N ALA A 31 -7.42 -1.56 9.49
CA ALA A 31 -8.82 -2.00 9.46
C ALA A 31 -9.45 -2.04 10.86
N LYS A 32 -8.68 -2.47 11.88
CA LYS A 32 -9.14 -2.51 13.27
C LYS A 32 -9.37 -1.13 13.89
N ARG A 33 -8.66 -0.09 13.43
CA ARG A 33 -8.56 1.20 14.12
C ARG A 33 -9.13 2.39 13.34
N ILE A 34 -9.44 2.23 12.06
CA ILE A 34 -10.01 3.29 11.23
C ILE A 34 -11.45 3.62 11.66
N THR A 35 -11.73 4.92 11.76
CA THR A 35 -13.03 5.51 12.10
C THR A 35 -13.32 6.69 11.17
N GLU A 36 -14.55 7.21 11.18
CA GLU A 36 -14.98 8.31 10.29
C GLU A 36 -14.23 9.63 10.57
N ASP A 37 -13.81 9.84 11.82
CA ASP A 37 -13.21 11.12 12.26
C ASP A 37 -11.70 11.07 12.49
N ALA A 38 -11.03 9.93 12.26
CA ALA A 38 -9.61 9.80 12.58
C ALA A 38 -8.82 9.12 11.46
N CYS A 39 -7.72 9.77 11.04
CA CYS A 39 -6.74 9.13 10.17
C CYS A 39 -5.94 8.06 10.96
N ARG A 40 -5.61 6.97 10.29
CA ARG A 40 -4.71 5.92 10.79
C ARG A 40 -3.56 5.75 9.83
N ILE A 41 -2.36 5.65 10.37
CA ILE A 41 -1.12 5.49 9.60
C ILE A 41 -0.36 4.33 10.22
N GLU A 42 0.11 3.43 9.39
CA GLU A 42 0.97 2.31 9.77
C GLU A 42 2.19 2.32 8.84
N SER A 43 3.38 2.24 9.44
CA SER A 43 4.60 1.99 8.67
C SER A 43 4.75 0.49 8.40
N VAL A 44 5.17 0.16 7.19
CA VAL A 44 5.42 -1.20 6.75
C VAL A 44 6.91 -1.35 6.50
N ASN A 45 7.56 -2.15 7.33
CA ASN A 45 8.96 -2.50 7.17
C ASN A 45 9.08 -3.66 6.18
N LEU A 46 9.41 -3.35 4.93
CA LEU A 46 9.63 -4.33 3.88
C LEU A 46 11.13 -4.65 3.83
N GLN A 47 11.48 -5.93 3.89
CA GLN A 47 12.86 -6.39 4.11
C GLN A 47 13.78 -6.04 2.93
N ASP A 48 13.27 -6.15 1.70
CA ASP A 48 14.06 -5.94 0.48
C ASP A 48 14.11 -4.50 0.01
N ILE A 49 13.22 -3.68 0.53
CA ILE A 49 13.04 -2.35 0.01
C ILE A 49 14.03 -1.42 0.69
N LYS A 50 14.36 -1.56 1.99
CA LYS A 50 15.22 -0.60 2.75
C LYS A 50 14.71 0.86 2.71
N GLU A 51 13.69 1.18 1.92
CA GLU A 51 12.88 2.39 1.98
C GLU A 51 11.70 2.19 2.96
N LYS A 52 11.21 3.30 3.53
CA LYS A 52 10.04 3.27 4.43
C LYS A 52 8.77 3.37 3.61
N VAL A 53 7.92 2.36 3.71
CA VAL A 53 6.55 2.38 3.16
C VAL A 53 5.57 2.74 4.27
N TYR A 54 4.62 3.61 3.96
CA TYR A 54 3.54 4.00 4.84
C TYR A 54 2.21 3.68 4.17
N LEU A 55 1.33 3.05 4.94
CA LEU A 55 -0.07 2.86 4.61
C LEU A 55 -0.86 3.78 5.51
N SER A 56 -1.66 4.65 4.93
CA SER A 56 -2.52 5.55 5.68
C SER A 56 -3.95 5.48 5.18
N ALA A 57 -4.90 5.51 6.10
CA ALA A 57 -6.31 5.65 5.81
C ALA A 57 -6.79 6.93 6.46
N CYS A 58 -6.99 7.97 5.66
CA CYS A 58 -7.45 9.26 6.14
C CYS A 58 -8.87 9.54 5.63
N PRO A 59 -9.74 10.17 6.45
CA PRO A 59 -10.99 10.72 5.92
C PRO A 59 -10.66 11.70 4.78
N ALA A 60 -11.39 11.62 3.66
CA ALA A 60 -11.13 12.52 2.53
C ALA A 60 -11.14 13.99 2.98
N TYR A 61 -10.11 14.73 2.58
CA TYR A 61 -10.00 16.17 2.75
C TYR A 61 -10.88 16.92 1.72
N SER A 62 -12.16 16.61 1.66
CA SER A 62 -13.13 17.41 0.91
C SER A 62 -14.02 18.15 1.90
N LYS A 63 -14.05 19.49 1.82
CA LYS A 63 -15.08 20.30 2.49
C LYS A 63 -16.43 19.96 1.83
N GLY A 64 -17.14 18.97 2.34
CA GLY A 64 -18.41 18.50 1.77
C GLY A 64 -18.81 17.15 2.36
N LYS A 65 -20.11 16.83 2.32
CA LYS A 65 -20.75 15.74 3.08
C LYS A 65 -20.32 14.30 2.73
N ASP A 66 -19.34 14.09 1.85
CA ASP A 66 -18.85 12.77 1.48
C ASP A 66 -17.41 12.56 1.97
N LYS A 67 -17.27 12.33 3.29
CA LYS A 67 -16.00 12.03 3.98
C LYS A 67 -15.56 10.56 3.80
N ALA A 68 -15.62 10.03 2.58
CA ALA A 68 -15.16 8.66 2.36
C ALA A 68 -13.65 8.58 2.64
N PRO A 69 -13.15 7.58 3.37
CA PRO A 69 -11.72 7.49 3.63
C PRO A 69 -10.96 7.17 2.34
N VAL A 70 -9.79 7.78 2.17
CA VAL A 70 -8.84 7.44 1.12
C VAL A 70 -7.70 6.63 1.74
N LEU A 71 -7.32 5.56 1.06
CA LEU A 71 -6.12 4.82 1.41
C LEU A 71 -4.96 5.42 0.63
N LYS A 72 -3.95 5.94 1.31
CA LYS A 72 -2.72 6.42 0.73
C LYS A 72 -1.63 5.38 0.98
N VAL A 73 -0.94 5.02 -0.10
CA VAL A 73 0.30 4.23 -0.06
C VAL A 73 1.42 5.17 -0.45
N ASP A 74 2.36 5.41 0.44
CA ASP A 74 3.51 6.26 0.14
C ASP A 74 4.83 5.66 0.58
N MET A 75 5.86 6.06 -0.12
CA MET A 75 7.22 5.62 0.10
C MET A 75 8.16 6.81 0.01
N THR A 76 9.12 6.84 0.93
CA THR A 76 10.20 7.82 0.91
C THR A 76 11.52 7.08 0.89
N ASP A 77 12.35 7.39 -0.10
CA ASP A 77 13.66 6.77 -0.23
C ASP A 77 14.70 7.40 0.70
N LYS A 78 15.91 6.83 0.70
CA LYS A 78 17.04 7.30 1.50
C LYS A 78 17.51 8.74 1.18
N ARG A 79 17.07 9.31 0.05
CA ARG A 79 17.41 10.67 -0.38
C ARG A 79 16.35 11.69 0.04
N GLY A 80 15.22 11.22 0.58
CA GLY A 80 14.08 12.07 0.94
C GLY A 80 13.10 12.32 -0.20
N ILE A 81 13.24 11.65 -1.35
CA ILE A 81 12.27 11.74 -2.45
C ILE A 81 11.04 10.91 -2.08
N ASN A 82 9.87 11.51 -2.20
CA ASN A 82 8.58 10.88 -1.89
C ASN A 82 7.83 10.49 -3.17
N ALA A 83 7.25 9.29 -3.18
CA ALA A 83 6.28 8.86 -4.18
C ALA A 83 5.04 8.28 -3.46
N TYR A 84 3.84 8.61 -3.96
CA TYR A 84 2.59 8.16 -3.36
C TYR A 84 1.49 7.90 -4.38
N THR A 85 0.53 7.06 -4.00
CA THR A 85 -0.71 6.77 -4.73
C THR A 85 -1.87 6.68 -3.74
N TYR A 86 -3.09 6.98 -4.22
CA TYR A 86 -4.32 6.79 -3.46
C TYR A 86 -5.16 5.66 -4.05
N ILE A 87 -5.78 4.88 -3.16
CA ILE A 87 -6.84 3.92 -3.48
C ILE A 87 -8.14 4.53 -2.93
N PRO A 88 -9.09 4.92 -3.81
CA PRO A 88 -10.35 5.50 -3.38
C PRO A 88 -11.22 4.44 -2.70
N THR A 89 -11.89 4.83 -1.61
CA THR A 89 -12.98 4.06 -1.02
C THR A 89 -14.21 4.94 -0.86
N SER A 90 -15.39 4.34 -0.72
CA SER A 90 -16.68 5.03 -0.62
C SER A 90 -17.19 5.19 0.81
N SER A 91 -16.61 4.46 1.77
CA SER A 91 -16.99 4.53 3.20
C SER A 91 -15.96 3.84 4.09
N VAL A 92 -16.01 4.10 5.40
CA VAL A 92 -15.20 3.36 6.40
C VAL A 92 -15.49 1.87 6.34
N LYS A 93 -16.76 1.48 6.13
CA LYS A 93 -17.15 0.07 6.00
C LYS A 93 -16.46 -0.58 4.80
N GLN A 94 -16.56 0.02 3.62
CA GLN A 94 -15.91 -0.50 2.41
C GLN A 94 -14.39 -0.54 2.56
N CYS A 95 -13.79 0.48 3.18
CA CYS A 95 -12.36 0.52 3.46
C CYS A 95 -11.91 -0.66 4.35
N LYS A 96 -12.67 -0.97 5.41
CA LYS A 96 -12.39 -2.14 6.27
C LYS A 96 -12.54 -3.46 5.50
N GLU A 97 -13.59 -3.60 4.70
CA GLU A 97 -13.81 -4.80 3.87
C GLU A 97 -12.68 -4.99 2.87
N TYR A 98 -12.24 -3.90 2.22
CA TYR A 98 -11.09 -3.90 1.32
C TYR A 98 -9.81 -4.33 2.05
N LEU A 99 -9.43 -3.66 3.13
CA LEU A 99 -8.20 -3.94 3.89
C LEU A 99 -8.14 -5.37 4.43
N ASN A 100 -9.29 -5.98 4.75
CA ASN A 100 -9.37 -7.38 5.20
C ASN A 100 -9.34 -8.40 4.04
N SER A 101 -9.28 -7.94 2.79
CA SER A 101 -9.30 -8.81 1.60
C SER A 101 -7.90 -9.19 1.12
N GLN A 102 -7.79 -10.36 0.47
CA GLN A 102 -6.58 -10.74 -0.27
C GLN A 102 -6.27 -9.79 -1.43
N LYS A 103 -7.31 -9.13 -1.98
CA LYS A 103 -7.17 -8.12 -3.03
C LYS A 103 -6.33 -6.94 -2.55
N ALA A 104 -6.56 -6.44 -1.34
CA ALA A 104 -5.79 -5.31 -0.82
C ALA A 104 -4.31 -5.63 -0.69
N VAL A 105 -3.96 -6.80 -0.17
CA VAL A 105 -2.57 -7.23 -0.04
C VAL A 105 -1.87 -7.27 -1.41
N ARG A 106 -2.55 -7.79 -2.44
CA ARG A 106 -2.04 -7.82 -3.80
C ARG A 106 -1.86 -6.42 -4.39
N GLU A 107 -2.90 -5.62 -4.38
CA GLU A 107 -2.90 -4.29 -5.01
C GLU A 107 -1.92 -3.32 -4.33
N ILE A 108 -1.81 -3.36 -3.00
CA ILE A 108 -0.81 -2.58 -2.26
C ILE A 108 0.60 -3.04 -2.62
N SER A 109 0.83 -4.36 -2.77
CA SER A 109 2.12 -4.89 -3.19
C SER A 109 2.52 -4.40 -4.57
N ASP A 110 1.58 -4.39 -5.52
CA ASP A 110 1.81 -3.92 -6.89
C ASP A 110 2.05 -2.40 -6.92
N ILE A 111 1.35 -1.63 -6.10
CA ILE A 111 1.58 -0.18 -5.94
C ILE A 111 2.98 0.09 -5.39
N VAL A 112 3.43 -0.64 -4.36
CA VAL A 112 4.76 -0.44 -3.77
C VAL A 112 5.87 -0.66 -4.80
N ASP A 113 5.75 -1.67 -5.66
CA ASP A 113 6.70 -1.91 -6.75
C ASP A 113 6.69 -0.77 -7.79
N ASP A 114 5.52 -0.27 -8.18
CA ASP A 114 5.43 0.90 -9.08
C ASP A 114 6.06 2.16 -8.45
N LEU A 115 5.80 2.41 -7.17
CA LEU A 115 6.41 3.52 -6.45
C LEU A 115 7.94 3.38 -6.41
N LYS A 116 8.47 2.16 -6.25
CA LYS A 116 9.91 1.89 -6.26
C LYS A 116 10.51 2.21 -7.62
N LYS A 117 9.90 1.71 -8.70
CA LYS A 117 10.30 2.02 -10.07
C LYS A 117 10.28 3.52 -10.35
N ARG A 118 9.31 4.28 -9.81
CA ARG A 118 9.26 5.74 -9.93
C ARG A 118 10.41 6.43 -9.19
N LEU A 119 10.73 6.01 -7.98
CA LEU A 119 11.85 6.55 -7.20
C LEU A 119 13.21 6.25 -7.85
N ASP A 120 13.39 5.04 -8.39
CA ASP A 120 14.58 4.65 -9.14
C ASP A 120 14.73 5.48 -10.43
N LYS A 121 13.63 5.74 -11.15
CA LYS A 121 13.64 6.62 -12.33
C LYS A 121 13.90 8.08 -12.00
N ALA A 122 13.37 8.58 -10.89
CA ALA A 122 13.67 9.93 -10.40
C ALA A 122 15.17 10.09 -10.11
N ALA A 123 15.85 9.03 -9.66
CA ALA A 123 17.31 9.00 -9.51
C ALA A 123 18.09 9.20 -10.79
N TYR A 124 17.58 8.68 -11.89
CA TYR A 124 18.24 8.78 -13.20
C TYR A 124 18.08 10.14 -13.86
N ARG A 125 17.12 10.97 -13.42
CA ARG A 125 16.90 12.32 -13.98
C ARG A 125 17.69 13.43 -13.28
N GLU A 126 18.32 13.18 -12.13
CA GLU A 126 19.11 14.17 -11.39
C GLU A 126 20.63 14.01 -11.57
N SER A 127 21.10 13.75 -12.79
CA SER A 127 22.48 14.06 -13.17
C SER A 127 22.49 15.30 -14.06
N TYR A 128 22.18 16.47 -13.48
CA TYR A 128 22.72 17.71 -14.03
C TYR A 128 24.19 17.75 -13.63
N THR A 129 25.06 17.35 -14.54
CA THR A 129 26.44 17.84 -14.55
C THR A 129 26.38 19.32 -14.88
N ASP A 130 26.84 20.16 -13.95
CA ASP A 130 27.30 21.52 -14.26
C ASP A 130 28.39 21.47 -15.35
#